data_AF-A0A2S9FCY5-F1
#
_entry.id   AF-A0A2S9FCY5-F1
#
_cell.length_a   1.000
_cell.length_b   1.000
_cell.length_c   1.000
_cell.angle_alpha   90.00
_cell.angle_beta   90.00
_cell.angle_gamma   90.00
#
_symmetry.space_group_name_H-M   'P 1'
#
loop_
_entity.id
_entity.type
_entity.pdbx_description
1 polymer ?
#
loop_
_entity_poly.entity_id
_entity_poly.type
_entity_poly.pdbx_seq_one_letter_code
_entity_poly.pdbx_strand_id
1 'polypeptide(L)'
;MSVDDVVDGTADDSRKQNTYYFDRHTPEYRLQFEKITQEMQAKCPMAWTDVYDGHWVAADSRHVFELARCPAVSNHHDISGETPFKGITIPKASRATVVRGGILEMDEPEHSQYRGALNPYLSPAAIKRWEPFIDEITRAALDEHIESGRIDFVDHLANVVPAVFTLAMMGISLNKWNVYSEPTHASVYTPEHAPEREKINEQHREMGIDLITNMMEIRENPRPGLVNALLQLRIDGEPAPDMEILGNLGLIIGGGFDTTTALTAHALEWLGEHPDQRERLSRERATLLHPATEEFLRFFTPAPGDGRTFSEDVEVEGQKFKKYER
;
A
#
# COMPACT_ATOMS: atom_id res chain seq x y z
N MET A 1 11.63 -50.86 -2.47
CA MET A 1 10.62 -50.36 -3.44
C MET A 1 9.27 -50.53 -2.78
N SER A 2 8.85 -49.48 -2.07
CA SER A 2 7.53 -49.40 -1.44
C SER A 2 6.62 -48.72 -2.44
N VAL A 3 5.57 -49.43 -2.84
CA VAL A 3 4.47 -48.91 -3.65
C VAL A 3 3.54 -48.26 -2.64
N ASP A 4 3.54 -46.93 -2.53
CA ASP A 4 2.48 -46.11 -1.90
C ASP A 4 2.81 -44.60 -1.98
N ASP A 5 3.10 -44.11 -3.19
CA ASP A 5 3.09 -42.67 -3.50
C ASP A 5 2.50 -42.46 -4.89
N VAL A 6 1.24 -42.87 -5.06
CA VAL A 6 0.39 -42.31 -6.11
C VAL A 6 -0.33 -41.14 -5.46
N VAL A 7 0.28 -39.96 -5.58
CA VAL A 7 -0.37 -38.68 -5.27
C VAL A 7 -1.61 -38.60 -6.14
N ASP A 8 -2.77 -38.73 -5.50
CA ASP A 8 -4.07 -38.65 -6.14
C ASP A 8 -4.32 -37.22 -6.63
N GLY A 9 -3.95 -36.95 -7.89
CA GLY A 9 -4.15 -35.66 -8.55
C GLY A 9 -5.63 -35.28 -8.76
N THR A 10 -6.59 -36.11 -8.35
CA THR A 10 -8.02 -35.81 -8.47
C THR A 10 -8.60 -35.08 -7.26
N ALA A 11 -7.95 -35.17 -6.09
CA ALA A 11 -8.41 -34.50 -4.87
C ALA A 11 -8.10 -32.98 -4.87
N ASP A 12 -7.01 -32.58 -5.53
CA ASP A 12 -6.53 -31.19 -5.51
C ASP A 12 -7.45 -30.24 -6.29
N ASP A 13 -8.10 -30.75 -7.33
CA ASP A 13 -9.00 -30.00 -8.22
C ASP A 13 -10.38 -29.72 -7.57
N SER A 14 -10.79 -30.56 -6.61
CA SER A 14 -12.08 -30.40 -5.93
C SER A 14 -12.19 -29.15 -5.06
N ARG A 15 -11.06 -28.62 -4.57
CA ARG A 15 -11.02 -27.38 -3.78
C ARG A 15 -11.21 -26.16 -4.68
N LYS A 16 -10.70 -26.21 -5.91
CA LYS A 16 -10.66 -25.12 -6.90
C LYS A 16 -11.86 -25.11 -7.84
N GLN A 17 -12.97 -25.73 -7.44
CA GLN A 17 -14.18 -25.82 -8.25
C GLN A 17 -14.78 -24.46 -8.61
N ASN A 18 -14.71 -23.50 -7.69
CA ASN A 18 -15.14 -22.13 -7.94
C ASN A 18 -13.99 -21.36 -8.61
N THR A 19 -14.07 -21.19 -9.92
CA THR A 19 -13.11 -20.40 -10.69
C THR A 19 -13.69 -19.05 -11.12
N TYR A 20 -12.86 -18.02 -11.17
CA TYR A 20 -13.22 -16.69 -11.67
C TYR A 20 -12.01 -16.06 -12.35
N TYR A 21 -12.18 -15.52 -13.57
CA TYR A 21 -11.10 -14.76 -14.21
C TYR A 21 -10.96 -13.41 -13.50
N PHE A 22 -9.91 -13.27 -12.69
CA PHE A 22 -9.62 -12.05 -11.95
C PHE A 22 -8.24 -11.50 -12.32
N ASP A 23 -8.24 -10.34 -12.98
CA ASP A 23 -7.02 -9.58 -13.25
C ASP A 23 -7.24 -8.09 -12.93
N ARG A 24 -6.77 -7.70 -11.74
CA ARG A 24 -6.90 -6.34 -11.22
C ARG A 24 -6.08 -5.28 -11.95
N HIS A 25 -5.15 -5.68 -12.81
CA HIS A 25 -4.27 -4.76 -13.54
C HIS A 25 -4.80 -4.41 -14.93
N THR A 26 -5.96 -4.95 -15.31
CA THR A 26 -6.59 -4.65 -16.59
C THR A 26 -7.34 -3.32 -16.57
N PRO A 27 -7.41 -2.60 -17.71
CA PRO A 27 -8.30 -1.45 -17.86
C PRO A 27 -9.78 -1.80 -17.61
N GLU A 28 -10.18 -3.03 -17.92
CA GLU A 28 -11.54 -3.54 -17.66
C GLU A 28 -11.87 -3.49 -16.17
N TYR A 29 -10.95 -3.97 -15.31
CA TYR A 29 -11.14 -3.95 -13.87
C TYR A 29 -11.30 -2.52 -13.33
N ARG A 30 -10.48 -1.58 -13.79
CA ARG A 30 -10.60 -0.16 -13.44
C ARG A 30 -11.98 0.41 -13.76
N LEU A 31 -12.55 0.07 -14.92
CA LEU A 31 -13.82 0.64 -15.39
C LEU A 31 -15.06 -0.13 -14.92
N GLN A 32 -14.92 -1.40 -14.56
CA GLN A 32 -16.03 -2.28 -14.19
C GLN A 32 -15.87 -2.90 -12.80
N PHE A 33 -15.06 -2.30 -11.92
CA PHE A 33 -14.77 -2.79 -10.56
C PHE A 33 -16.03 -3.21 -9.80
N GLU A 34 -17.05 -2.35 -9.74
CA GLU A 34 -18.30 -2.64 -9.02
C GLU A 34 -19.02 -3.86 -9.60
N LYS A 35 -19.12 -3.95 -10.92
CA LYS A 35 -19.80 -5.06 -11.60
C LYS A 35 -19.06 -6.39 -11.38
N ILE A 36 -17.73 -6.37 -11.52
CA ILE A 36 -16.87 -7.55 -11.31
C ILE A 36 -16.98 -8.04 -9.87
N THR A 37 -16.85 -7.14 -8.89
CA THR A 37 -16.93 -7.49 -7.47
C THR A 37 -18.32 -7.97 -7.06
N GLN A 38 -19.40 -7.34 -7.54
CA GLN A 38 -20.77 -7.81 -7.30
C GLN A 38 -21.03 -9.20 -7.89
N GLU A 39 -20.55 -9.46 -9.11
CA GLU A 39 -20.69 -10.77 -9.74
C GLU A 39 -19.95 -11.84 -8.94
N MET A 40 -18.71 -11.55 -8.54
CA MET A 40 -17.89 -12.47 -7.77
C MET A 40 -18.49 -12.76 -6.39
N GLN A 41 -18.94 -11.73 -5.66
CA GLN A 41 -19.65 -11.88 -4.38
C GLN A 41 -20.92 -12.73 -4.49
N ALA A 42 -21.67 -12.59 -5.59
CA ALA A 42 -22.92 -13.33 -5.80
C ALA A 42 -22.70 -14.80 -6.19
N LYS A 43 -21.61 -15.12 -6.90
CA LYS A 43 -21.35 -16.47 -7.44
C LYS A 43 -20.36 -17.28 -6.61
N CYS A 44 -19.22 -16.69 -6.30
CA CYS A 44 -18.07 -17.34 -5.69
C CYS A 44 -17.25 -16.32 -4.88
N PRO A 45 -17.69 -15.94 -3.68
CA PRO A 45 -17.01 -14.94 -2.85
C PRO A 45 -15.58 -15.35 -2.46
N MET A 46 -15.27 -16.64 -2.55
CA MET A 46 -13.92 -17.21 -2.57
C MET A 46 -13.77 -17.98 -3.89
N ALA A 47 -12.81 -17.56 -4.73
CA ALA A 47 -12.59 -18.19 -6.03
C ALA A 47 -11.11 -18.35 -6.36
N TRP A 48 -10.80 -19.37 -7.14
CA TRP A 48 -9.50 -19.55 -7.77
C TRP A 48 -9.45 -18.81 -9.11
N THR A 49 -8.35 -18.11 -9.38
CA THR A 49 -8.05 -17.53 -10.70
C THR A 49 -6.74 -18.13 -11.20
N ASP A 50 -6.64 -18.43 -12.49
CA ASP A 50 -5.40 -18.93 -13.12
C ASP A 50 -4.45 -17.79 -13.53
N VAL A 51 -4.83 -16.54 -13.29
CA VAL A 51 -4.01 -15.37 -13.61
C VAL A 51 -2.81 -15.29 -12.65
N TYR A 52 -1.63 -14.92 -13.18
CA TYR A 52 -0.38 -14.73 -12.42
C TYR A 52 0.08 -15.94 -11.60
N ASP A 53 0.26 -17.10 -12.26
CA ASP A 53 0.65 -18.40 -11.68
C ASP A 53 -0.41 -19.06 -10.78
N GLY A 54 -1.63 -18.53 -10.77
CA GLY A 54 -2.75 -19.08 -10.02
C GLY A 54 -2.79 -18.61 -8.56
N HIS A 55 -3.93 -18.09 -8.12
CA HIS A 55 -4.15 -17.66 -6.74
C HIS A 55 -5.63 -17.63 -6.34
N TRP A 56 -5.88 -17.59 -5.04
CA TRP A 56 -7.19 -17.37 -4.45
C TRP A 56 -7.52 -15.89 -4.38
N VAL A 57 -8.81 -15.57 -4.54
CA VAL A 57 -9.34 -14.22 -4.43
C VAL A 57 -10.55 -14.25 -3.49
N ALA A 58 -10.46 -13.47 -2.42
CA ALA A 58 -11.56 -13.19 -1.49
C ALA A 58 -12.25 -11.89 -1.91
N ALA A 59 -13.51 -11.96 -2.30
CA ALA A 59 -14.27 -10.81 -2.81
C ALA A 59 -15.30 -10.26 -1.82
N ASP A 60 -15.67 -11.02 -0.79
CA ASP A 60 -16.61 -10.57 0.25
C ASP A 60 -15.90 -10.12 1.53
N SER A 61 -16.61 -9.33 2.34
CA SER A 61 -16.05 -8.80 3.57
C SER A 61 -15.74 -9.88 4.60
N ARG A 62 -16.46 -11.00 4.59
CA ARG A 62 -16.32 -12.09 5.58
C ARG A 62 -15.00 -12.83 5.38
N HIS A 63 -14.74 -13.33 4.17
CA HIS A 63 -13.50 -14.03 3.88
C HIS A 63 -12.28 -13.10 3.99
N VAL A 64 -12.39 -11.86 3.52
CA VAL A 64 -11.31 -10.86 3.67
C VAL A 64 -11.00 -10.66 5.16
N PHE A 65 -12.03 -10.50 6.01
CA PHE A 65 -11.83 -10.28 7.44
C PHE A 65 -11.21 -11.49 8.15
N GLU A 66 -11.68 -12.71 7.86
CA GLU A 66 -11.16 -13.93 8.48
C GLU A 66 -9.73 -14.23 8.01
N LEU A 67 -9.45 -14.11 6.71
CA LEU A 67 -8.11 -14.35 6.16
C LEU A 67 -7.10 -13.31 6.65
N ALA A 68 -7.48 -12.04 6.76
CA ALA A 68 -6.60 -11.00 7.27
C ALA A 68 -6.15 -11.24 8.73
N ARG A 69 -6.84 -12.11 9.47
CA ARG A 69 -6.55 -12.46 10.87
C ARG A 69 -6.08 -13.90 11.02
N CYS A 70 -5.98 -14.65 9.93
CA CYS A 70 -5.60 -16.06 9.95
C CYS A 70 -4.11 -16.19 10.28
N PRO A 71 -3.71 -16.96 11.32
CA PRO A 71 -2.29 -17.14 11.65
C PRO A 71 -1.53 -17.96 10.60
N ALA A 72 -2.24 -18.66 9.73
CA ALA A 72 -1.67 -19.46 8.65
C ALA A 72 -1.41 -18.65 7.37
N VAL A 73 -1.69 -17.34 7.33
CA VAL A 73 -1.28 -16.47 6.22
C VAL A 73 -0.06 -15.64 6.60
N SER A 74 0.85 -15.49 5.64
CA SER A 74 2.10 -14.79 5.79
C SER A 74 2.17 -13.60 4.84
N ASN A 75 2.72 -12.49 5.35
CA ASN A 75 3.12 -11.34 4.55
C ASN A 75 4.57 -11.45 4.07
N HIS A 76 5.30 -12.43 4.61
CA HIS A 76 6.74 -12.53 4.44
C HIS A 76 7.11 -12.50 2.96
N HIS A 77 8.13 -11.71 2.65
CA HIS A 77 8.81 -11.75 1.38
C HIS A 77 10.23 -12.23 1.60
N ASP A 78 10.50 -13.43 1.10
CA ASP A 78 11.84 -13.97 1.10
C ASP A 78 12.57 -13.52 -0.18
N ILE A 79 13.41 -12.49 -0.02
CA ILE A 79 14.24 -11.95 -1.10
C ILE A 79 15.42 -12.87 -1.45
N SER A 80 15.79 -13.81 -0.57
CA SER A 80 16.89 -14.77 -0.82
C SER A 80 16.47 -15.86 -1.81
N GLY A 81 15.17 -16.14 -1.89
CA GLY A 81 14.60 -17.20 -2.72
C GLY A 81 14.77 -18.61 -2.14
N GLU A 82 15.15 -18.72 -0.86
CA GLU A 82 15.22 -20.01 -0.14
C GLU A 82 13.82 -20.61 0.09
N THR A 83 12.79 -19.77 0.14
CA THR A 83 11.38 -20.13 0.34
C THR A 83 10.49 -19.50 -0.75
N PRO A 84 9.28 -20.02 -0.97
CA PRO A 84 8.38 -19.49 -2.01
C PRO A 84 7.56 -18.25 -1.57
N PHE A 85 7.89 -17.62 -0.44
CA PHE A 85 7.19 -16.46 0.09
C PHE A 85 7.48 -15.20 -0.75
N LYS A 86 6.49 -14.74 -1.53
CA LYS A 86 6.67 -13.65 -2.52
C LYS A 86 6.18 -12.27 -2.06
N GLY A 87 5.91 -12.08 -0.77
CA GLY A 87 5.36 -10.83 -0.25
C GLY A 87 3.93 -10.55 -0.70
N ILE A 88 3.54 -9.28 -0.70
CA ILE A 88 2.13 -8.86 -0.77
C ILE A 88 1.63 -8.46 -2.17
N THR A 89 2.51 -8.42 -3.17
CA THR A 89 2.14 -7.97 -4.52
C THR A 89 1.87 -9.16 -5.45
N ILE A 90 0.77 -9.13 -6.21
CA ILE A 90 0.45 -10.12 -7.26
C ILE A 90 0.19 -9.36 -8.58
N PRO A 91 0.92 -9.66 -9.68
CA PRO A 91 2.14 -10.46 -9.71
C PRO A 91 3.27 -9.77 -8.93
N LYS A 92 4.33 -10.51 -8.59
CA LYS A 92 5.49 -9.92 -7.89
C LYS A 92 6.07 -8.78 -8.73
N ALA A 93 6.16 -7.57 -8.17
CA ALA A 93 6.78 -6.44 -8.85
C ALA A 93 8.29 -6.69 -9.03
N SER A 94 8.83 -6.34 -10.20
CA SER A 94 10.25 -6.48 -10.54
C SER A 94 11.16 -5.81 -9.49
N ARG A 95 10.79 -4.62 -9.04
CA ARG A 95 11.48 -3.84 -7.99
C ARG A 95 11.55 -4.51 -6.62
N ALA A 96 10.60 -5.39 -6.30
CA ALA A 96 10.55 -6.07 -5.01
C ALA A 96 11.65 -7.15 -4.88
N THR A 97 12.46 -7.38 -5.91
CA THR A 97 13.51 -8.42 -5.89
C THR A 97 14.80 -8.02 -5.17
N VAL A 98 15.01 -6.72 -4.89
CA VAL A 98 16.26 -6.22 -4.29
C VAL A 98 16.06 -5.72 -2.87
N VAL A 99 14.93 -5.05 -2.62
CA VAL A 99 14.57 -4.48 -1.31
C VAL A 99 13.16 -4.95 -0.98
N ARG A 100 13.01 -5.57 0.18
CA ARG A 100 11.70 -5.95 0.73
C ARG A 100 10.88 -4.72 1.10
N GLY A 101 9.55 -4.80 1.00
CA GLY A 101 8.59 -3.72 1.26
C GLY A 101 8.43 -3.28 2.72
N GLY A 102 9.49 -3.34 3.53
CA GLY A 102 9.48 -2.98 4.96
C GLY A 102 8.55 -3.86 5.79
N ILE A 103 8.00 -3.31 6.88
CA ILE A 103 7.08 -4.04 7.79
C ILE A 103 5.86 -4.64 7.11
N LEU A 104 5.45 -4.14 5.94
CA LEU A 104 4.32 -4.68 5.21
C LEU A 104 4.60 -6.08 4.64
N GLU A 105 5.86 -6.47 4.50
CA GLU A 105 6.32 -7.78 4.01
C GLU A 105 7.08 -8.57 5.09
N MET A 106 6.80 -8.29 6.37
CA MET A 106 7.40 -8.97 7.53
C MET A 106 6.31 -9.69 8.33
N ASP A 107 6.66 -10.84 8.89
CA ASP A 107 5.89 -11.51 9.93
C ASP A 107 6.52 -11.26 11.31
N GLU A 108 5.86 -11.70 12.39
CA GLU A 108 6.43 -11.64 13.74
C GLU A 108 7.63 -12.60 13.89
N PRO A 109 8.64 -12.26 14.72
CA PRO A 109 8.74 -11.07 15.60
C PRO A 109 9.34 -9.82 14.92
N GLU A 110 9.85 -9.95 13.70
CA GLU A 110 10.54 -8.88 13.00
C GLU A 110 9.63 -7.66 12.77
N HIS A 111 8.39 -7.92 12.34
CA HIS A 111 7.37 -6.89 12.14
C HIS A 111 7.22 -5.97 13.37
N SER A 112 7.07 -6.53 14.57
CA SER A 112 6.89 -5.75 15.80
C SER A 112 8.08 -4.86 16.14
N GLN A 113 9.31 -5.27 15.80
CA GLN A 113 10.52 -4.50 16.12
C GLN A 113 10.56 -3.19 15.32
N TYR A 114 10.40 -3.28 14.00
CA TYR A 114 10.37 -2.09 13.13
C TYR A 114 9.12 -1.26 13.35
N ARG A 115 7.94 -1.89 13.50
CA ARG A 115 6.69 -1.17 13.81
C ARG A 115 6.81 -0.41 15.13
N GLY A 116 7.46 -1.00 16.14
CA GLY A 116 7.74 -0.37 17.42
C GLY A 116 8.54 0.92 17.29
N ALA A 117 9.52 0.99 16.38
CA ALA A 117 10.30 2.19 16.11
C ALA A 117 9.48 3.32 15.46
N LEU A 118 8.49 2.97 14.62
CA LEU A 118 7.68 3.91 13.85
C LEU A 118 6.45 4.42 14.63
N ASN A 119 5.83 3.58 15.46
CA ASN A 119 4.60 3.88 16.21
C ASN A 119 4.59 5.24 16.95
N PRO A 120 5.69 5.66 17.64
CA PRO A 120 5.70 6.94 18.35
C PRO A 120 5.39 8.16 17.45
N TYR A 121 5.79 8.10 16.18
CA TYR A 121 5.59 9.17 15.20
C TYR A 121 4.20 9.15 14.56
N LEU A 122 3.53 8.00 14.58
CA LEU A 122 2.23 7.76 13.95
C LEU A 122 1.07 7.70 14.96
N SER A 123 1.35 7.91 16.25
CA SER A 123 0.32 7.95 17.29
C SER A 123 -0.65 9.13 17.09
N PRO A 124 -1.92 9.03 17.54
CA PRO A 124 -2.89 10.13 17.40
C PRO A 124 -2.39 11.46 17.96
N ALA A 125 -1.66 11.42 19.09
CA ALA A 125 -1.08 12.62 19.70
C ALA A 125 0.08 13.21 18.88
N ALA A 126 0.87 12.36 18.20
CA ALA A 126 1.93 12.83 17.31
C ALA A 126 1.35 13.44 16.04
N ILE A 127 0.38 12.77 15.40
CA ILE A 127 -0.30 13.28 14.19
C ILE A 127 -1.04 14.59 14.48
N LYS A 128 -1.70 14.71 15.63
CA LYS A 128 -2.37 15.96 16.03
C LYS A 128 -1.43 17.19 16.05
N ARG A 129 -0.14 16.99 16.36
CA ARG A 129 0.86 18.09 16.35
C ARG A 129 1.19 18.57 14.94
N TRP A 130 0.89 17.77 13.92
CA TRP A 130 1.08 18.12 12.52
C TRP A 130 -0.10 18.87 11.91
N GLU A 131 -1.26 18.94 12.58
CA GLU A 131 -2.44 19.66 12.08
C GLU A 131 -2.11 21.09 11.59
N PRO A 132 -1.38 21.95 12.34
CA PRO A 132 -1.04 23.29 11.86
C PRO A 132 -0.18 23.30 10.60
N PHE A 133 0.76 22.35 10.49
CA PHE A 133 1.63 22.23 9.32
C PHE A 133 0.85 21.77 8.10
N ILE A 134 -0.05 20.79 8.26
CA ILE A 134 -0.93 20.30 7.18
C ILE A 134 -1.87 21.41 6.72
N ASP A 135 -2.44 22.19 7.65
CA ASP A 135 -3.26 23.35 7.32
C ASP A 135 -2.47 24.42 6.54
N GLU A 136 -1.22 24.68 6.92
CA GLU A 136 -0.34 25.64 6.24
C GLU A 136 -0.06 25.21 4.80
N ILE A 137 0.39 23.98 4.57
CA ILE A 137 0.71 23.49 3.22
C ILE A 137 -0.54 23.38 2.34
N THR A 138 -1.68 23.02 2.93
CA THR A 138 -2.97 22.97 2.22
C THR A 138 -3.41 24.36 1.78
N ARG A 139 -3.29 25.36 2.65
CA ARG A 139 -3.61 26.75 2.31
C ARG A 139 -2.68 27.30 1.24
N ALA A 140 -1.37 27.09 1.38
CA ALA A 140 -0.39 27.55 0.40
C ALA A 140 -0.67 26.99 -1.00
N ALA A 141 -0.97 25.68 -1.09
CA ALA A 141 -1.33 25.01 -2.33
C ALA A 141 -2.61 25.59 -2.97
N LEU A 142 -3.61 25.93 -2.16
CA LEU A 142 -4.85 26.56 -2.65
C LEU A 142 -4.63 28.02 -3.06
N ASP A 143 -3.93 28.80 -2.23
CA ASP A 143 -3.70 30.24 -2.42
C ASP A 143 -2.88 30.55 -3.68
N GLU A 144 -2.02 29.63 -4.13
CA GLU A 144 -1.27 29.75 -5.39
C GLU A 144 -2.20 29.84 -6.62
N HIS A 145 -3.38 29.22 -6.55
CA HIS A 145 -4.30 29.13 -7.68
C HIS A 145 -5.64 29.85 -7.47
N ILE A 146 -5.93 30.31 -6.25
CA ILE A 146 -7.27 30.79 -5.83
C ILE A 146 -7.75 32.00 -6.66
N GLU A 147 -6.86 32.94 -6.98
CA GLU A 147 -7.20 34.16 -7.74
C GLU A 147 -7.61 33.87 -9.20
N SER A 148 -7.16 32.74 -9.75
CA SER A 148 -7.55 32.33 -11.10
C SER A 148 -8.96 31.72 -11.16
N GLY A 149 -9.51 31.35 -9.99
CA GLY A 149 -10.78 30.60 -9.89
C GLY A 149 -10.72 29.18 -10.46
N ARG A 150 -9.53 28.65 -10.75
CA ARG A 150 -9.30 27.32 -11.33
C ARG A 150 -8.10 26.65 -10.69
N ILE A 151 -8.21 25.35 -10.44
CA ILE A 151 -7.14 24.53 -9.87
C ILE A 151 -7.24 23.12 -10.44
N ASP A 152 -6.09 22.50 -10.72
CA ASP A 152 -6.02 21.05 -10.85
C ASP A 152 -5.82 20.46 -9.44
N PHE A 153 -6.87 19.87 -8.87
CA PHE A 153 -6.80 19.36 -7.50
C PHE A 153 -5.85 18.17 -7.34
N VAL A 154 -5.55 17.44 -8.41
CA VAL A 154 -4.60 16.32 -8.33
C VAL A 154 -3.19 16.87 -8.28
N ASP A 155 -2.80 17.62 -9.31
CA ASP A 155 -1.42 18.06 -9.47
C ASP A 155 -1.03 19.15 -8.47
N HIS A 156 -1.95 20.05 -8.12
CA HIS A 156 -1.63 21.20 -7.29
C HIS A 156 -1.99 21.03 -5.81
N LEU A 157 -2.71 19.97 -5.43
CA LEU A 157 -3.11 19.76 -4.03
C LEU A 157 -2.88 18.32 -3.55
N ALA A 158 -3.54 17.34 -4.18
CA ALA A 158 -3.56 15.96 -3.71
C ALA A 158 -2.19 15.27 -3.83
N ASN A 159 -1.38 15.61 -4.83
CA ASN A 159 0.01 15.14 -4.94
C ASN A 159 0.96 15.89 -3.99
N VAL A 160 0.73 17.18 -3.79
CA VAL A 160 1.66 18.07 -3.05
C VAL A 160 1.59 17.82 -1.54
N VAL A 161 0.39 17.89 -0.96
CA VAL A 161 0.20 17.90 0.50
C VAL A 161 0.71 16.60 1.16
N PRO A 162 0.34 15.39 0.70
CA PRO A 162 0.83 14.14 1.29
C PRO A 162 2.35 13.95 1.07
N ALA A 163 2.87 14.39 -0.07
CA ALA A 163 4.30 14.29 -0.38
C ALA A 163 5.14 15.15 0.57
N VAL A 164 4.78 16.42 0.69
CA VAL A 164 5.44 17.36 1.60
C VAL A 164 5.33 16.90 3.05
N PHE A 165 4.16 16.43 3.48
CA PHE A 165 3.95 15.93 4.83
C PHE A 165 4.82 14.72 5.17
N THR A 166 4.85 13.72 4.29
CA THR A 166 5.65 12.52 4.49
C THR A 166 7.15 12.84 4.49
N LEU A 167 7.64 13.72 3.61
CA LEU A 167 9.05 14.16 3.65
C LEU A 167 9.39 14.90 4.95
N ALA A 168 8.47 15.74 5.46
CA ALA A 168 8.63 16.41 6.75
C ALA A 168 8.78 15.40 7.90
N MET A 169 7.93 14.38 7.93
CA MET A 169 8.00 13.30 8.91
C MET A 169 9.31 12.50 8.82
N MET A 170 9.82 12.28 7.60
CA MET A 170 11.08 11.59 7.37
C MET A 170 12.31 12.41 7.77
N GLY A 171 12.17 13.73 7.90
CA GLY A 171 13.30 14.64 8.07
C GLY A 171 14.08 14.85 6.77
N ILE A 172 13.41 14.78 5.62
CA ILE A 172 13.95 15.04 4.29
C ILE A 172 13.52 16.44 3.84
N SER A 173 14.32 17.09 2.99
CA SER A 173 14.03 18.44 2.50
C SER A 173 12.73 18.48 1.68
N LEU A 174 11.82 19.38 2.07
CA LEU A 174 10.46 19.47 1.49
C LEU A 174 10.46 19.86 0.01
N ASN A 175 11.45 20.63 -0.45
CA ASN A 175 11.58 21.05 -1.85
C ASN A 175 11.86 19.87 -2.80
N LYS A 176 12.14 18.67 -2.28
CA LYS A 176 12.33 17.45 -3.06
C LYS A 176 11.03 16.66 -3.25
N TRP A 177 9.88 17.16 -2.82
CA TRP A 177 8.61 16.41 -2.85
C TRP A 177 8.30 15.80 -4.23
N ASN A 178 8.62 16.49 -5.32
CA ASN A 178 8.40 16.00 -6.68
C ASN A 178 9.35 14.86 -7.08
N VAL A 179 10.60 14.87 -6.59
CA VAL A 179 11.59 13.80 -6.79
C VAL A 179 11.10 12.48 -6.21
N TYR A 180 10.30 12.55 -5.15
CA TYR A 180 9.79 11.37 -4.45
C TYR A 180 8.38 10.96 -4.93
N SER A 181 7.46 11.92 -5.08
CA SER A 181 6.06 11.64 -5.41
C SER A 181 5.86 11.15 -6.84
N GLU A 182 6.43 11.84 -7.83
CA GLU A 182 6.22 11.52 -9.24
C GLU A 182 6.61 10.07 -9.60
N PRO A 183 7.84 9.58 -9.31
CA PRO A 183 8.15 8.19 -9.59
C PRO A 183 7.19 7.25 -8.86
N THR A 184 6.86 7.51 -7.60
CA THR A 184 5.95 6.67 -6.82
C THR A 184 4.58 6.53 -7.48
N HIS A 185 3.95 7.65 -7.88
CA HIS A 185 2.65 7.63 -8.57
C HIS A 185 2.76 6.97 -9.95
N ALA A 186 3.77 7.35 -10.74
CA ALA A 186 3.98 6.79 -12.07
C ALA A 186 4.19 5.28 -12.05
N SER A 187 4.80 4.77 -10.98
CA SER A 187 4.96 3.34 -10.73
C SER A 187 3.64 2.59 -10.65
N VAL A 188 2.59 3.25 -10.13
CA VAL A 188 1.27 2.66 -9.87
C VAL A 188 0.39 2.71 -11.12
N TYR A 189 0.28 3.86 -11.78
CA TYR A 189 -0.64 4.00 -12.92
C TYR A 189 -0.04 3.56 -14.26
N THR A 190 1.28 3.38 -14.35
CA THR A 190 1.94 2.97 -15.61
C THR A 190 2.10 1.45 -15.69
N PRO A 191 1.54 0.78 -16.71
CA PRO A 191 1.71 -0.65 -16.90
C PRO A 191 3.18 -1.07 -17.05
N GLU A 192 3.53 -2.28 -16.57
CA GLU A 192 4.92 -2.78 -16.56
C GLU A 192 5.53 -2.90 -17.97
N HIS A 193 4.71 -3.09 -19.00
CA HIS A 193 5.15 -3.21 -20.40
C HIS A 193 5.04 -1.92 -21.21
N ALA A 194 4.71 -0.79 -20.57
CA ALA A 194 4.61 0.50 -21.26
C ALA A 194 6.01 1.05 -21.61
N PRO A 195 6.17 1.77 -22.73
CA PRO A 195 7.46 2.34 -23.13
C PRO A 195 8.01 3.37 -22.11
N GLU A 196 7.14 4.03 -21.36
CA GLU A 196 7.50 4.99 -20.32
C GLU A 196 8.18 4.33 -19.11
N ARG A 197 8.11 3.00 -18.97
CA ARG A 197 8.61 2.27 -17.80
C ARG A 197 10.11 2.44 -17.59
N GLU A 198 10.90 2.55 -18.66
CA GLU A 198 12.34 2.78 -18.56
C GLU A 198 12.66 4.11 -17.87
N LYS A 199 11.94 5.18 -18.25
CA LYS A 199 12.09 6.50 -17.62
C LYS A 199 11.66 6.48 -16.15
N ILE A 200 10.56 5.80 -15.84
CA ILE A 200 10.05 5.69 -14.45
C ILE A 200 11.05 4.92 -13.58
N ASN A 201 11.64 3.85 -14.10
CA ASN A 201 12.67 3.09 -13.41
C ASN A 201 13.92 3.94 -13.12
N GLU A 202 14.31 4.80 -14.07
CA GLU A 202 15.41 5.74 -13.87
C GLU A 202 15.10 6.77 -12.78
N GLN A 203 13.89 7.35 -12.78
CA GLN A 203 13.46 8.28 -11.72
C GLN A 203 13.41 7.59 -10.34
N HIS A 204 13.00 6.31 -10.27
CA HIS A 204 13.07 5.55 -9.01
C HIS A 204 14.51 5.30 -8.55
N ARG A 205 15.44 5.05 -9.49
CA ARG A 205 16.85 4.89 -9.18
C ARG A 205 17.43 6.19 -8.61
N GLU A 206 17.09 7.34 -9.20
CA GLU A 206 17.46 8.65 -8.69
C GLU A 206 16.88 8.91 -7.29
N MET A 207 15.60 8.63 -7.08
CA MET A 207 14.94 8.71 -5.77
C MET A 207 15.63 7.82 -4.74
N GLY A 208 15.98 6.59 -5.11
CA GLY A 208 16.69 5.64 -4.24
C GLY A 208 18.09 6.12 -3.85
N ILE A 209 18.83 6.71 -4.79
CA ILE A 209 20.14 7.31 -4.50
C ILE A 209 19.97 8.50 -3.54
N ASP A 210 19.02 9.40 -3.78
CA ASP A 210 18.77 10.54 -2.89
C ASP A 210 18.38 10.06 -1.49
N LEU A 211 17.56 9.02 -1.38
CA LEU A 211 17.19 8.42 -0.10
C LEU A 211 18.39 7.86 0.67
N ILE A 212 19.31 7.16 -0.01
CA ILE A 212 20.56 6.68 0.57
C ILE A 212 21.43 7.85 1.02
N THR A 213 21.56 8.90 0.22
CA THR A 213 22.30 10.11 0.58
C THR A 213 21.73 10.76 1.84
N ASN A 214 20.41 10.95 1.92
CA ASN A 214 19.75 11.48 3.13
C ASN A 214 19.97 10.56 4.34
N MET A 215 19.92 9.24 4.16
CA MET A 215 20.18 8.28 5.24
C MET A 215 21.62 8.42 5.78
N MET A 216 22.61 8.57 4.90
CA MET A 216 24.01 8.79 5.30
C MET A 216 24.21 10.14 5.98
N GLU A 217 23.66 11.22 5.42
CA GLU A 217 23.72 12.56 6.01
C GLU A 217 23.11 12.60 7.42
N ILE A 218 21.96 11.96 7.62
CA ILE A 218 21.29 11.89 8.92
C ILE A 218 22.06 10.99 9.89
N ARG A 219 22.74 9.94 9.40
CA ARG A 219 23.61 9.11 10.24
C ARG A 219 24.79 9.92 10.80
N GLU A 220 25.40 10.78 9.98
CA GLU A 220 26.51 11.65 10.39
C GLU A 220 26.03 12.87 11.21
N ASN A 221 24.88 13.44 10.85
CA ASN A 221 24.30 14.62 11.46
C ASN A 221 22.84 14.35 11.89
N PRO A 222 22.64 13.66 13.03
CA PRO A 222 21.30 13.26 13.46
C PRO A 222 20.34 14.44 13.61
N ARG A 223 19.15 14.29 13.01
CA ARG A 223 18.03 15.22 13.13
C ARG A 223 16.72 14.45 13.39
N PRO A 224 15.72 15.06 14.05
CA PRO A 224 14.44 14.40 14.29
C PRO A 224 13.78 13.96 12.97
N GLY A 225 13.14 12.78 12.98
CA GLY A 225 12.44 12.23 11.82
C GLY A 225 12.48 10.69 11.77
N LEU A 226 11.62 10.10 10.95
CA LEU A 226 11.50 8.65 10.79
C LEU A 226 12.80 7.99 10.31
N VAL A 227 13.60 8.66 9.48
CA VAL A 227 14.92 8.15 9.05
C VAL A 227 15.84 7.98 10.25
N ASN A 228 15.95 8.99 11.11
CA ASN A 228 16.77 8.88 12.32
C ASN A 228 16.20 7.84 13.28
N ALA A 229 14.87 7.72 13.42
CA ALA A 229 14.25 6.71 14.28
C ALA A 229 14.68 5.29 13.88
N LEU A 230 14.67 4.97 12.58
CA LEU A 230 15.11 3.68 12.07
C LEU A 230 16.63 3.48 12.21
N LEU A 231 17.44 4.52 11.99
CA LEU A 231 18.90 4.46 12.19
C LEU A 231 19.29 4.20 13.66
N GLN A 232 18.47 4.66 14.61
CA GLN A 232 18.68 4.41 16.03
C GLN A 232 18.08 3.07 16.51
N LEU A 233 17.31 2.36 15.68
CA LEU A 233 16.76 1.06 16.03
C LEU A 233 17.89 0.06 16.32
N ARG A 234 17.74 -0.69 17.40
CA ARG A 234 18.60 -1.82 17.75
C ARG A 234 17.77 -3.10 17.85
N ILE A 235 18.21 -4.14 17.15
CA ILE A 235 17.62 -5.47 17.15
C ILE A 235 18.66 -6.40 17.79
N ASP A 236 18.31 -7.01 18.92
CA ASP A 236 19.23 -7.85 19.71
C ASP A 236 20.58 -7.19 20.05
N GLY A 237 20.55 -5.87 20.26
CA GLY A 237 21.71 -5.04 20.59
C GLY A 237 22.47 -4.46 19.38
N GLU A 238 22.19 -4.95 18.17
CA GLU A 238 22.86 -4.53 16.94
C GLU A 238 22.03 -3.51 16.14
N PRO A 239 22.65 -2.61 15.36
CA PRO A 239 21.93 -1.74 14.43
C PRO A 239 21.07 -2.53 13.44
N ALA A 240 19.87 -2.03 13.15
CA ALA A 240 19.04 -2.59 12.10
C ALA A 240 19.80 -2.56 10.74
N PRO A 241 19.69 -3.62 9.90
CA PRO A 241 20.34 -3.65 8.60
C PRO A 241 19.89 -2.51 7.69
N ASP A 242 20.84 -1.88 6.98
CA ASP A 242 20.56 -0.73 6.12
C ASP A 242 19.53 -1.04 5.02
N MET A 243 19.53 -2.25 4.46
CA MET A 243 18.54 -2.66 3.45
C MET A 243 17.11 -2.74 4.00
N GLU A 244 16.94 -3.14 5.27
CA GLU A 244 15.64 -3.18 5.93
C GLU A 244 15.17 -1.77 6.32
N ILE A 245 16.10 -0.89 6.71
CA ILE A 245 15.82 0.53 6.90
C ILE A 245 15.32 1.13 5.58
N LEU A 246 16.02 0.91 4.47
CA LEU A 246 15.62 1.38 3.14
C LEU A 246 14.24 0.83 2.72
N GLY A 247 13.97 -0.45 2.99
CA GLY A 247 12.65 -1.05 2.73
C GLY A 247 11.52 -0.36 3.51
N ASN A 248 11.73 -0.08 4.79
CA ASN A 248 10.77 0.65 5.62
C ASN A 248 10.59 2.11 5.17
N LEU A 249 11.67 2.79 4.78
CA LEU A 249 11.58 4.15 4.23
C LEU A 249 10.83 4.17 2.89
N GLY A 250 11.08 3.19 2.01
CA GLY A 250 10.33 3.00 0.77
C GLY A 250 8.84 2.73 1.01
N LEU A 251 8.50 1.94 2.04
CA LEU A 251 7.12 1.72 2.47
C LEU A 251 6.44 3.01 2.94
N ILE A 252 7.13 3.82 3.75
CA ILE A 252 6.60 5.11 4.25
C ILE A 252 6.33 6.07 3.08
N ILE A 253 7.26 6.15 2.13
CA ILE A 253 7.13 6.93 0.89
C ILE A 253 5.92 6.44 0.08
N GLY A 254 5.88 5.16 -0.27
CA GLY A 254 4.81 4.60 -1.10
C GLY A 254 3.43 4.71 -0.46
N GLY A 255 3.33 4.31 0.81
CA GLY A 255 2.08 4.34 1.56
C GLY A 255 1.59 5.76 1.87
N GLY A 256 2.50 6.70 2.13
CA GLY A 256 2.17 8.08 2.49
C GLY A 256 1.74 8.95 1.30
N PHE A 257 2.10 8.58 0.08
CA PHE A 257 1.77 9.36 -1.12
C PHE A 257 0.47 8.87 -1.78
N ASP A 258 0.54 7.74 -2.49
CA ASP A 258 -0.45 7.37 -3.51
C ASP A 258 -1.85 7.14 -2.94
N THR A 259 -1.94 6.47 -1.79
CA THR A 259 -3.23 6.18 -1.15
C THR A 259 -3.94 7.44 -0.67
N THR A 260 -3.20 8.38 -0.06
CA THR A 260 -3.74 9.65 0.43
C THR A 260 -4.12 10.57 -0.74
N THR A 261 -3.29 10.61 -1.79
CA THR A 261 -3.60 11.30 -3.04
C THR A 261 -4.91 10.80 -3.63
N ALA A 262 -5.05 9.48 -3.83
CA ALA A 262 -6.21 8.88 -4.46
C ALA A 262 -7.49 9.13 -3.66
N LEU A 263 -7.45 8.96 -2.32
CA LEU A 263 -8.61 9.28 -1.46
C LEU A 263 -9.02 10.74 -1.58
N THR A 264 -8.05 11.65 -1.51
CA THR A 264 -8.30 13.09 -1.56
C THR A 264 -8.89 13.50 -2.91
N ALA A 265 -8.30 12.99 -4.00
CA ALA A 265 -8.79 13.25 -5.36
C ALA A 265 -10.22 12.75 -5.55
N HIS A 266 -10.51 11.49 -5.19
CA HIS A 266 -11.85 10.93 -5.32
C HIS A 266 -12.89 11.61 -4.43
N ALA A 267 -12.54 11.97 -3.18
CA ALA A 267 -13.44 12.70 -2.31
C ALA A 267 -13.78 14.09 -2.88
N LEU A 268 -12.80 14.80 -3.44
CA LEU A 268 -13.00 16.12 -4.05
C LEU A 268 -13.80 16.03 -5.36
N GLU A 269 -13.53 15.03 -6.19
CA GLU A 269 -14.31 14.72 -7.40
C GLU A 269 -15.78 14.49 -7.04
N TRP A 270 -16.05 13.59 -6.10
CA TRP A 270 -17.40 13.26 -5.66
C TRP A 270 -18.13 14.46 -5.06
N LEU A 271 -17.46 15.28 -4.25
CA LEU A 271 -18.02 16.54 -3.73
C LEU A 271 -18.26 17.58 -4.84
N GLY A 272 -17.51 17.52 -5.94
CA GLY A 272 -17.74 18.30 -7.15
C GLY A 272 -19.01 17.88 -7.89
N GLU A 273 -19.27 16.57 -7.94
CA GLU A 273 -20.45 15.98 -8.58
C GLU A 273 -21.72 16.05 -7.70
N HIS A 274 -21.57 16.17 -6.37
CA HIS A 274 -22.65 16.22 -5.39
C HIS A 274 -22.67 17.55 -4.62
N PRO A 275 -23.04 18.67 -5.28
CA PRO A 275 -22.93 20.01 -4.69
C PRO A 275 -23.81 20.20 -3.44
N ASP A 276 -24.95 19.52 -3.34
CA ASP A 276 -25.84 19.53 -2.17
C ASP A 276 -25.17 18.87 -0.95
N GLN A 277 -24.47 17.75 -1.16
CA GLN A 277 -23.72 17.06 -0.10
C GLN A 277 -22.50 17.87 0.32
N ARG A 278 -21.81 18.51 -0.64
CA ARG A 278 -20.72 19.46 -0.36
C ARG A 278 -21.18 20.64 0.48
N GLU A 279 -22.32 21.25 0.14
CA GLU A 279 -22.87 22.37 0.91
C GLU A 279 -23.24 21.92 2.33
N ARG A 280 -23.88 20.76 2.47
CA ARG A 280 -24.21 20.16 3.76
C ARG A 280 -22.96 19.91 4.61
N LEU A 281 -21.94 19.27 4.04
CA LEU A 281 -20.67 19.01 4.72
C LEU A 281 -19.99 20.32 5.16
N SER A 282 -20.04 21.37 4.33
CA SER A 282 -19.50 22.69 4.67
C SER A 282 -20.25 23.32 5.86
N ARG A 283 -21.59 23.36 5.82
CA ARG A 283 -22.43 23.95 6.87
C ARG A 283 -22.36 23.19 8.20
N GLU A 284 -22.28 21.87 8.14
CA GLU A 284 -22.33 20.98 9.31
C GLU A 284 -20.96 20.36 9.66
N ARG A 285 -19.86 20.98 9.17
CA ARG A 285 -18.47 20.47 9.23
C ARG A 285 -18.07 19.95 10.61
N ALA A 286 -18.44 20.64 11.68
CA ALA A 286 -18.10 20.25 13.05
C ALA A 286 -18.61 18.86 13.45
N THR A 287 -19.68 18.39 12.83
CA THR A 287 -20.31 17.08 13.13
C THR A 287 -20.14 16.07 11.99
N LEU A 288 -20.03 16.54 10.75
CA LEU A 288 -19.98 15.67 9.57
C LEU A 288 -18.57 15.39 9.05
N LEU A 289 -17.55 16.18 9.39
CA LEU A 289 -16.21 15.99 8.80
C LEU A 289 -15.64 14.60 9.09
N HIS A 290 -15.63 14.18 10.36
CA HIS A 290 -15.14 12.85 10.73
C HIS A 290 -15.91 11.69 10.08
N PRO A 291 -17.25 11.58 10.22
CA PRO A 291 -17.97 10.48 9.58
C PRO A 291 -17.94 10.53 8.05
N ALA A 292 -17.82 11.73 7.44
CA ALA A 292 -17.61 11.83 5.99
C ALA A 292 -16.24 11.29 5.57
N THR A 293 -15.18 11.58 6.33
CA THR A 293 -13.85 10.99 6.09
C THR A 293 -13.89 9.46 6.16
N GLU A 294 -14.53 8.89 7.18
CA GLU A 294 -14.69 7.43 7.30
C GLU A 294 -15.50 6.84 6.13
N GLU A 295 -16.54 7.54 5.67
CA GLU A 295 -17.36 7.09 4.54
C GLU A 295 -16.59 7.18 3.21
N PHE A 296 -15.78 8.21 2.99
CA PHE A 296 -14.90 8.29 1.82
C PHE A 296 -13.86 7.17 1.82
N LEU A 297 -13.27 6.85 2.98
CA LEU A 297 -12.36 5.71 3.13
C LEU A 297 -13.03 4.40 2.76
N ARG A 298 -14.25 4.17 3.27
CA ARG A 298 -15.05 2.97 2.99
C ARG A 298 -15.47 2.88 1.53
N PHE A 299 -15.86 3.99 0.93
CA PHE A 299 -16.44 4.02 -0.42
C PHE A 299 -15.37 3.89 -1.50
N PHE A 300 -14.28 4.67 -1.41
CA PHE A 300 -13.24 4.68 -2.45
C PHE A 300 -12.15 3.63 -2.26
N THR A 301 -11.84 3.24 -1.03
CA THR A 301 -10.87 2.18 -0.70
C THR A 301 -9.58 2.24 -1.54
N PRO A 302 -8.70 3.25 -1.33
CA PRO A 302 -7.51 3.46 -2.17
C PRO A 302 -6.56 2.26 -2.28
N ALA A 303 -6.56 1.38 -1.28
CA ALA A 303 -5.83 0.11 -1.28
C ALA A 303 -6.84 -1.05 -1.35
N PRO A 304 -7.23 -1.51 -2.56
CA PRO A 304 -8.33 -2.46 -2.74
C PRO A 304 -8.00 -3.89 -2.30
N GLY A 305 -6.72 -4.21 -2.05
CA GLY A 305 -6.33 -5.49 -1.49
C GLY A 305 -4.85 -5.82 -1.70
N ASP A 306 -4.38 -6.79 -0.92
CA ASP A 306 -3.02 -7.31 -0.95
C ASP A 306 -3.03 -8.82 -1.08
N GLY A 307 -1.98 -9.38 -1.68
CA GLY A 307 -1.72 -10.82 -1.68
C GLY A 307 -1.13 -11.28 -0.35
N ARG A 308 -1.27 -12.58 -0.08
CA ARG A 308 -0.64 -13.27 1.05
C ARG A 308 -0.11 -14.62 0.56
N THR A 309 0.57 -15.36 1.42
CA THR A 309 0.94 -16.75 1.14
C THR A 309 0.62 -17.62 2.35
N PHE A 310 -0.05 -18.76 2.13
CA PHE A 310 -0.35 -19.70 3.22
C PHE A 310 0.94 -20.39 3.71
N SER A 311 1.21 -20.32 5.01
CA SER A 311 2.40 -20.92 5.64
C SER A 311 2.23 -22.41 5.98
N GLU A 312 0.98 -22.88 6.00
CA GLU A 312 0.57 -24.27 6.23
C GLU A 312 -0.75 -24.60 5.54
N ASP A 313 -1.10 -25.89 5.47
CA ASP A 313 -2.42 -26.33 5.04
C ASP A 313 -3.46 -25.91 6.09
N VAL A 314 -4.52 -25.22 5.68
CA VAL A 314 -5.54 -24.68 6.60
C VAL A 314 -6.93 -24.72 5.98
N GLU A 315 -7.96 -24.79 6.83
CA GLU A 315 -9.35 -24.61 6.43
C GLU A 315 -9.89 -23.32 7.05
N VAL A 316 -10.37 -22.39 6.23
CA VAL A 316 -10.97 -21.12 6.65
C VAL A 316 -12.33 -21.01 5.97
N GLU A 317 -13.38 -20.78 6.76
CA GLU A 317 -14.75 -20.66 6.25
C GLU A 317 -15.23 -21.86 5.39
N GLY A 318 -14.72 -23.07 5.70
CA GLY A 318 -15.03 -24.30 4.96
C GLY A 318 -14.26 -24.46 3.64
N GLN A 319 -13.44 -23.48 3.24
CA GLN A 319 -12.52 -23.58 2.12
C GLN A 319 -11.15 -24.09 2.60
N LYS A 320 -10.62 -25.11 1.90
CA LYS A 320 -9.29 -25.68 2.19
C LYS A 320 -8.22 -25.04 1.32
N PHE A 321 -7.16 -24.58 1.96
CA PHE A 321 -6.00 -23.96 1.34
C PHE A 321 -4.76 -24.82 1.57
N LYS A 322 -3.86 -24.85 0.59
CA LYS A 322 -2.58 -25.55 0.70
C LYS A 322 -1.46 -24.59 1.05
N LYS A 323 -0.48 -25.10 1.78
CA LYS A 323 0.79 -24.42 2.02
C LYS A 323 1.37 -23.91 0.70
N TYR A 324 1.80 -22.65 0.72
CA TYR A 324 2.37 -21.89 -0.39
C TYR A 324 1.41 -21.48 -1.52
N GLU A 325 0.11 -21.78 -1.41
CA GLU A 325 -0.90 -21.09 -2.22
C GLU A 325 -0.95 -19.60 -1.83
N ARG A 326 -1.39 -18.76 -2.76
CA ARG A 326 -1.57 -17.31 -2.58
C ARG A 326 -3.04 -16.95 -2.58
#